data_AF-A0A1P8W9Z9-F1
#
_entry.id   AF-A0A1P8W9Z9-F1
#
_cell.length_a   1.000
_cell.length_b   1.000
_cell.length_c   1.000
_cell.angle_alpha   90.00
_cell.angle_beta   90.00
_cell.angle_gamma   90.00
#
_symmetry.space_group_name_H-M   'P 1'
#
loop_
_entity.id
_entity.type
_entity.pdbx_description
1 polymer ?
#
loop_
_entity_poly.entity_id
_entity_poly.type
_entity_poly.pdbx_seq_one_letter_code
_entity_poly.pdbx_strand_id
1 'polypeptide(L)'
;MKTNERHIMAAPVTRLAKDLEQKFFRMERANSWQAAVVNGVIAGSAVALVAWLMTSPEEGDLLLFACLGSSAASVVFAPLAKANSLRTIVSAYIIASIVCVLVYPLHKHQWVGMPVQCFLAVALPITLMRLIDAMHPAAIGSSLAFIIYDRPPQVLGLLLLAIVGLLTVVKVLAYIYLEDLTFRKFPREFRRDYYGQEMLVTITEDSKSPQHANTSAADSLE
;
A
#
# COMPACT_ATOMS: atom_id res chain seq x y z
N MET A 1 32.24 -29.43 -16.27
CA MET A 1 30.78 -29.58 -16.12
C MET A 1 30.42 -29.59 -14.64
N LYS A 2 30.00 -28.47 -14.08
CA LYS A 2 29.48 -28.35 -12.71
C LYS A 2 28.52 -27.17 -12.69
N THR A 3 27.21 -27.46 -12.64
CA THR A 3 26.15 -26.54 -12.17
C THR A 3 24.80 -27.27 -12.27
N ASN A 4 24.36 -27.98 -11.23
CA ASN A 4 22.96 -28.43 -11.16
C ASN A 4 22.43 -28.64 -9.73
N GLU A 5 22.82 -27.81 -8.76
CA GLU A 5 22.38 -27.97 -7.35
C GLU A 5 21.54 -26.80 -6.80
N ARG A 6 21.25 -25.74 -7.57
CA ARG A 6 20.53 -24.57 -7.05
C ARG A 6 18.99 -24.63 -7.11
N HIS A 7 18.39 -25.68 -7.66
CA HIS A 7 16.92 -25.72 -7.85
C HIS A 7 16.12 -26.46 -6.76
N ILE A 8 16.78 -27.18 -5.84
CA ILE A 8 16.05 -28.07 -4.91
C ILE A 8 15.37 -27.30 -3.77
N MET A 9 15.89 -26.15 -3.35
CA MET A 9 15.27 -25.34 -2.28
C MET A 9 14.20 -24.35 -2.76
N ALA A 10 14.11 -24.06 -4.06
CA ALA A 10 13.13 -23.10 -4.58
C ALA A 10 11.70 -23.67 -4.62
N ALA A 11 11.56 -24.97 -4.89
CA ALA A 11 10.26 -25.65 -4.99
C ALA A 11 9.45 -25.68 -3.66
N PRO A 12 10.03 -26.02 -2.50
CA PRO A 12 9.27 -26.00 -1.24
C PRO A 12 8.90 -24.58 -0.80
N VAL A 13 9.79 -23.59 -0.99
CA VAL A 13 9.52 -22.19 -0.61
C VAL A 13 8.41 -21.58 -1.48
N THR A 14 8.41 -21.86 -2.79
CA THR A 14 7.36 -21.38 -3.70
C THR A 14 6.00 -22.02 -3.42
N ARG A 15 5.94 -23.30 -3.00
CA ARG A 15 4.70 -23.93 -2.55
C ARG A 15 4.18 -23.30 -1.26
N LEU A 16 5.06 -23.08 -0.28
CA LEU A 16 4.68 -22.43 0.97
C LEU A 16 4.15 -21.00 0.74
N ALA A 17 4.79 -20.24 -0.16
CA ALA A 17 4.34 -18.90 -0.53
C ALA A 17 2.94 -18.92 -1.16
N LYS A 18 2.68 -19.84 -2.10
CA LYS A 18 1.35 -19.99 -2.73
C LYS A 18 0.26 -20.40 -1.74
N ASP A 19 0.56 -21.32 -0.82
CA ASP A 19 -0.40 -21.75 0.20
C ASP A 19 -0.73 -20.62 1.19
N LEU A 20 0.29 -19.83 1.57
CA LEU A 20 0.10 -18.65 2.42
C LEU A 20 -0.73 -17.59 1.69
N GLU A 21 -0.43 -17.30 0.44
CA GLU A 21 -1.18 -16.36 -0.40
C GLU A 21 -2.65 -16.76 -0.54
N GLN A 22 -2.93 -18.04 -0.85
CA GLN A 22 -4.30 -18.54 -0.93
C GLN A 22 -5.04 -18.46 0.41
N LYS A 23 -4.39 -18.81 1.52
CA LYS A 23 -4.98 -18.65 2.86
C LYS A 23 -5.25 -17.19 3.19
N PHE A 24 -4.35 -16.29 2.80
CA PHE A 24 -4.50 -14.86 3.05
C PHE A 24 -5.70 -14.28 2.30
N PHE A 25 -5.83 -14.57 1.00
CA PHE A 25 -6.99 -14.14 0.21
C PHE A 25 -8.30 -14.76 0.73
N ARG A 26 -8.25 -16.00 1.21
CA ARG A 26 -9.42 -16.65 1.80
C ARG A 26 -9.83 -16.00 3.13
N MET A 27 -8.86 -15.65 3.98
CA MET A 27 -9.11 -14.86 5.19
C MET A 27 -9.62 -13.46 4.87
N GLU A 28 -9.05 -12.77 3.88
CA GLU A 28 -9.49 -11.44 3.45
C GLU A 28 -10.94 -11.43 2.97
N ARG A 29 -11.36 -12.49 2.24
CA ARG A 29 -12.77 -12.67 1.84
C ARG A 29 -13.69 -13.02 3.00
N ALA A 30 -13.21 -13.77 3.99
CA ALA A 30 -14.02 -14.24 5.11
C ALA A 30 -14.18 -13.17 6.20
N ASN A 31 -13.13 -12.41 6.49
CA ASN A 31 -13.12 -11.39 7.54
C ASN A 31 -12.07 -10.31 7.25
N SER A 32 -12.51 -9.22 6.62
CA SER A 32 -11.66 -8.07 6.27
C SER A 32 -10.98 -7.43 7.48
N TRP A 33 -11.63 -7.48 8.65
CA TRP A 33 -11.08 -6.92 9.88
C TRP A 33 -9.87 -7.71 10.38
N GLN A 34 -9.96 -9.04 10.40
CA GLN A 34 -8.83 -9.89 10.79
C GLN A 34 -7.65 -9.72 9.82
N ALA A 35 -7.92 -9.66 8.51
CA ALA A 35 -6.89 -9.41 7.52
C ALA A 35 -6.19 -8.06 7.72
N ALA A 36 -6.95 -7.00 8.04
CA ALA A 36 -6.40 -5.68 8.34
C ALA A 36 -5.47 -5.68 9.56
N VAL A 37 -5.88 -6.34 10.66
CA VAL A 37 -5.07 -6.46 11.87
C VAL A 37 -3.79 -7.26 11.60
N VAL A 38 -3.90 -8.40 10.90
CA VAL A 38 -2.74 -9.24 10.57
C VAL A 38 -1.74 -8.46 9.70
N ASN A 39 -2.21 -7.70 8.71
CA ASN A 39 -1.35 -6.83 7.90
C ASN A 39 -0.61 -5.79 8.72
N GLY A 40 -1.34 -5.11 9.62
CA GLY A 40 -0.75 -4.13 10.53
C GLY A 40 0.33 -4.75 11.41
N VAL A 41 0.05 -5.91 12.01
CA VAL A 41 1.00 -6.62 12.87
C VAL A 41 2.24 -7.03 12.08
N ILE A 42 2.09 -7.64 10.90
CA ILE A 42 3.24 -8.08 10.08
C ILE A 42 4.13 -6.89 9.72
N ALA A 43 3.54 -5.81 9.22
CA ALA A 43 4.28 -4.62 8.81
C ALA A 43 4.96 -3.93 10.01
N GLY A 44 4.24 -3.78 11.12
CA GLY A 44 4.80 -3.23 12.36
C GLY A 44 5.94 -4.09 12.89
N SER A 45 5.79 -5.41 12.90
CA SER A 45 6.83 -6.34 13.36
C SER A 45 8.08 -6.26 12.50
N ALA A 46 7.93 -6.12 11.18
CA ALA A 46 9.07 -5.94 10.28
C ALA A 46 9.85 -4.66 10.61
N VAL A 47 9.15 -3.52 10.78
CA VAL A 47 9.81 -2.25 11.14
C VAL A 47 10.44 -2.31 12.52
N ALA A 48 9.77 -2.93 13.50
CA ALA A 48 10.29 -3.08 14.86
C ALA A 48 11.53 -3.97 14.91
N LEU A 49 11.55 -5.07 14.15
CA LEU A 49 12.72 -5.95 14.03
C LEU A 49 13.91 -5.18 13.45
N VAL A 50 13.69 -4.40 12.40
CA VAL A 50 14.75 -3.58 11.79
C VAL A 50 15.24 -2.51 12.76
N ALA A 51 14.33 -1.84 13.47
CA ALA A 51 14.67 -0.84 14.48
C ALA A 51 15.45 -1.46 15.67
N TRP A 52 15.16 -2.72 16.03
CA TRP A 52 15.94 -3.45 17.03
C TRP A 52 17.34 -3.77 16.50
N LEU A 53 17.45 -4.35 15.31
CA LEU A 53 18.72 -4.80 14.73
C LEU A 53 19.71 -3.64 14.50
N MET A 54 19.20 -2.42 14.41
CA MET A 54 20.00 -1.19 14.37
C MET A 54 20.52 -0.83 15.76
N THR A 55 21.77 -1.21 16.06
CA THR A 55 22.44 -0.91 17.34
C THR A 55 22.87 0.56 17.47
N SER A 56 23.02 1.28 16.36
CA SER A 56 23.42 2.69 16.29
C SER A 56 22.58 3.42 15.24
N PRO A 57 21.27 3.64 15.49
CA PRO A 57 20.41 4.20 14.46
C PRO A 57 20.78 5.68 14.22
N GLU A 58 21.27 6.00 13.03
CA GLU A 58 21.13 7.36 12.53
C GLU A 58 19.64 7.60 12.26
N GLU A 59 19.13 8.75 12.71
CA GLU A 59 17.69 9.06 12.65
C GLU A 59 17.12 8.97 11.22
N GLY A 60 17.96 9.22 10.20
CA GLY A 60 17.62 9.10 8.79
C GLY A 60 17.36 7.66 8.33
N ASP A 61 18.09 6.67 8.86
CA ASP A 61 17.97 5.26 8.47
C ASP A 61 16.64 4.66 8.97
N LEU A 62 16.26 5.00 10.20
CA LEU A 62 14.96 4.58 10.78
C LEU A 62 13.79 5.08 9.93
N LEU A 63 13.88 6.29 9.40
CA LEU A 63 12.84 6.90 8.57
C LEU A 63 12.77 6.21 7.20
N LEU A 64 13.93 5.89 6.62
CA LEU A 64 14.04 5.17 5.35
C LEU A 64 13.46 3.75 5.47
N PHE A 65 13.71 3.05 6.58
CA PHE A 65 13.14 1.73 6.84
C PHE A 65 11.64 1.75 7.08
N ALA A 66 11.11 2.80 7.69
CA ALA A 66 9.68 2.97 7.86
C ALA A 66 8.97 3.22 6.52
N CYS A 67 9.54 4.07 5.68
CA CYS A 67 9.07 4.28 4.31
C CYS A 67 9.14 2.98 3.50
N LEU A 68 10.18 2.17 3.68
CA LEU A 68 10.32 0.83 3.06
C LEU A 68 9.27 -0.16 3.56
N GLY A 69 9.09 -0.31 4.87
CA GLY A 69 8.11 -1.23 5.46
C GLY A 69 6.67 -0.86 5.06
N SER A 70 6.39 0.43 5.02
CA SER A 70 5.12 0.98 4.55
C SER A 70 4.90 0.75 3.05
N SER A 71 5.94 0.91 2.23
CA SER A 71 5.87 0.65 0.79
C SER A 71 5.73 -0.85 0.49
N ALA A 72 6.46 -1.71 1.20
CA ALA A 72 6.34 -3.16 1.07
C ALA A 72 4.92 -3.64 1.42
N ALA A 73 4.31 -3.08 2.47
CA ALA A 73 2.91 -3.36 2.81
C ALA A 73 1.95 -2.96 1.67
N SER A 74 2.20 -1.83 0.98
CA SER A 74 1.36 -1.47 -0.18
C SER A 74 1.55 -2.36 -1.39
N VAL A 75 2.77 -2.85 -1.66
CA VAL A 75 3.05 -3.73 -2.80
C VAL A 75 2.40 -5.11 -2.59
N VAL A 76 2.41 -5.61 -1.35
CA VAL A 76 1.85 -6.94 -1.04
C VAL A 76 0.33 -6.88 -0.89
N PHE A 77 -0.23 -5.76 -0.41
CA PHE A 77 -1.63 -5.74 0.02
C PHE A 77 -2.53 -4.73 -0.72
N ALA A 78 -2.01 -3.71 -1.41
CA ALA A 78 -2.86 -2.66 -2.00
C ALA A 78 -3.15 -2.88 -3.50
N PRO A 79 -4.41 -2.85 -3.94
CA PRO A 79 -4.72 -2.64 -5.36
C PRO A 79 -4.25 -1.23 -5.76
N LEU A 80 -3.20 -1.16 -6.58
CA LEU A 80 -2.46 0.06 -6.97
C LEU A 80 -3.37 1.23 -7.45
N ALA A 81 -4.55 0.97 -8.02
CA ALA A 81 -5.43 2.02 -8.54
C ALA A 81 -6.22 2.82 -7.49
N LYS A 82 -6.59 2.24 -6.35
CA LYS A 82 -7.38 2.97 -5.34
C LYS A 82 -6.52 3.89 -4.47
N ALA A 83 -5.20 3.65 -4.42
CA ALA A 83 -4.29 4.37 -3.55
C ALA A 83 -4.04 5.84 -3.95
N ASN A 84 -4.37 6.24 -5.18
CA ASN A 84 -4.02 7.55 -5.74
C ASN A 84 -5.18 8.58 -5.76
N SER A 85 -6.28 8.32 -5.04
CA SER A 85 -7.33 9.34 -4.88
C SER A 85 -6.87 10.40 -3.87
N LEU A 86 -7.14 11.67 -4.14
CA LEU A 86 -6.86 12.74 -3.18
C LEU A 86 -7.53 12.47 -1.82
N ARG A 87 -8.73 11.89 -1.83
CA ARG A 87 -9.45 11.51 -0.61
C ARG A 87 -8.72 10.43 0.18
N THR A 88 -8.18 9.39 -0.48
CA THR A 88 -7.45 8.32 0.22
C THR A 88 -6.17 8.86 0.82
N ILE A 89 -5.50 9.79 0.14
CA ILE A 89 -4.30 10.44 0.66
C ILE A 89 -4.64 11.29 1.90
N VAL A 90 -5.63 12.18 1.81
CA VAL A 90 -6.05 13.04 2.93
C VAL A 90 -6.47 12.20 4.14
N SER A 91 -7.31 11.17 3.94
CA SER A 91 -7.75 10.29 5.02
C SER A 91 -6.60 9.49 5.65
N ALA A 92 -5.66 9.00 4.85
CA ALA A 92 -4.46 8.35 5.36
C ALA A 92 -3.60 9.30 6.22
N TYR A 93 -3.38 10.53 5.76
CA TYR A 93 -2.63 11.54 6.52
C TYR A 93 -3.32 11.92 7.83
N ILE A 94 -4.65 12.01 7.85
CA ILE A 94 -5.44 12.20 9.07
C ILE A 94 -5.27 11.03 10.03
N ILE A 95 -5.41 9.78 9.56
CA ILE A 95 -5.23 8.58 10.39
C ILE A 95 -3.83 8.51 10.97
N ALA A 96 -2.81 8.67 10.13
CA ALA A 96 -1.42 8.65 10.55
C ALA A 96 -1.16 9.74 11.61
N SER A 97 -1.74 10.93 11.44
CA SER A 97 -1.58 12.02 12.40
C SER A 97 -2.27 11.74 13.74
N ILE A 98 -3.49 11.21 13.72
CA ILE A 98 -4.22 10.82 14.93
C ILE A 98 -3.42 9.78 15.71
N VAL A 99 -2.95 8.74 15.03
CA VAL A 99 -2.15 7.69 15.68
C VAL A 99 -0.83 8.26 16.21
N CYS A 100 -0.16 9.13 15.46
CA CYS A 100 1.06 9.78 15.91
C CYS A 100 0.84 10.57 17.21
N VAL A 101 -0.24 11.35 17.30
CA VAL A 101 -0.60 12.11 18.51
C VAL A 101 -0.91 11.18 19.68
N LEU A 102 -1.55 10.04 19.43
CA LEU A 102 -1.83 9.02 20.45
C LEU A 102 -0.55 8.33 20.95
N VAL A 103 0.42 8.10 20.08
CA VAL A 103 1.71 7.45 20.43
C VAL A 103 2.71 8.45 21.02
N TYR A 104 2.61 9.74 20.68
CA TYR A 104 3.49 10.80 21.18
C TYR A 104 3.70 10.84 22.71
N PRO A 105 2.67 10.73 23.57
CA PRO A 105 2.89 10.71 25.02
C PRO A 105 3.70 9.49 25.49
N LEU A 106 3.59 8.34 24.81
CA LEU A 106 4.40 7.16 25.13
C LEU A 106 5.87 7.41 24.83
N HIS A 107 6.16 8.12 23.73
CA HIS A 107 7.51 8.54 23.37
C HIS A 107 8.07 9.53 24.39
N LYS A 108 7.33 10.61 24.69
CA LYS A 108 7.75 11.69 25.60
C LYS A 108 8.08 11.20 27.01
N HIS A 109 7.31 10.26 27.55
CA HIS A 109 7.57 9.71 28.88
C HIS A 109 8.55 8.52 28.87
N GLN A 110 9.06 8.13 27.69
CA GLN A 110 9.96 6.99 27.48
C GLN A 110 9.49 5.69 28.16
N TRP A 111 8.17 5.43 28.16
CA TRP A 111 7.60 4.25 28.82
C TRP A 111 7.98 2.94 28.12
N VAL A 112 8.27 3.00 26.83
CA VAL A 112 8.53 1.85 25.97
C VAL A 112 9.76 2.09 25.11
N GLY A 113 10.52 1.03 24.81
CA GLY A 113 11.69 1.12 23.93
C GLY A 113 11.33 1.52 22.50
N MET A 114 12.28 2.11 21.79
CA MET A 114 12.11 2.61 20.41
C MET A 114 11.51 1.56 19.45
N PRO A 115 11.92 0.27 19.46
CA PRO A 115 11.34 -0.74 18.57
C PRO A 115 9.84 -0.93 18.77
N VAL A 116 9.35 -0.87 20.01
CA VAL A 116 7.93 -1.01 20.34
C VAL A 116 7.15 0.23 19.92
N GLN A 117 7.75 1.41 20.02
CA GLN A 117 7.13 2.64 19.52
C GLN A 117 6.99 2.61 17.99
N CYS A 118 8.05 2.20 17.28
CA CYS A 118 8.02 1.98 15.84
C CYS A 118 6.97 0.93 15.43
N PHE A 119 6.89 -0.18 16.18
CA PHE A 119 5.84 -1.19 15.99
C PHE A 119 4.45 -0.56 16.03
N LEU A 120 4.12 0.15 17.12
CA LEU A 120 2.78 0.73 17.32
C LEU A 120 2.47 1.81 16.29
N ALA A 121 3.45 2.67 16.01
CA ALA A 121 3.35 3.76 15.05
C ALA A 121 3.16 3.28 13.60
N VAL A 122 3.50 2.03 13.28
CA VAL A 122 3.30 1.45 11.94
C VAL A 122 2.10 0.50 11.91
N ALA A 123 1.94 -0.35 12.93
CA ALA A 123 0.87 -1.34 12.98
C ALA A 123 -0.51 -0.70 13.09
N LEU A 124 -0.67 0.31 13.95
CA LEU A 124 -1.97 0.96 14.17
C LEU A 124 -2.46 1.71 12.93
N PRO A 125 -1.65 2.57 12.27
CA PRO A 125 -2.11 3.26 11.08
C PRO A 125 -2.38 2.28 9.93
N ILE A 126 -1.55 1.25 9.72
CA ILE A 126 -1.78 0.26 8.67
C ILE A 126 -3.10 -0.47 8.91
N THR A 127 -3.38 -0.89 10.14
CA THR A 127 -4.64 -1.54 10.49
C THR A 127 -5.82 -0.62 10.17
N LEU A 128 -5.79 0.63 10.64
CA LEU A 128 -6.87 1.60 10.44
C LEU A 128 -7.05 1.97 8.96
N MET A 129 -5.97 2.27 8.25
CA MET A 129 -5.97 2.58 6.82
C MET A 129 -6.51 1.41 6.00
N ARG A 130 -6.24 0.17 6.41
CA ARG A 130 -6.73 -1.03 5.72
C ARG A 130 -8.23 -1.22 5.94
N LEU A 131 -8.73 -0.94 7.15
CA LEU A 131 -10.16 -1.03 7.46
C LEU A 131 -11.01 -0.05 6.63
N ILE A 132 -10.45 1.10 6.26
CA ILE A 132 -11.18 2.14 5.49
C ILE A 132 -10.77 2.24 4.02
N ASP A 133 -9.99 1.28 3.50
CA ASP A 133 -9.45 1.29 2.13
C ASP A 133 -8.68 2.57 1.76
N ALA A 134 -7.97 3.17 2.72
CA ALA A 134 -7.20 4.41 2.54
C ALA A 134 -5.69 4.18 2.77
N MET A 135 -5.11 3.26 2.02
CA MET A 135 -3.67 2.98 2.11
C MET A 135 -2.84 4.06 1.43
N HIS A 136 -2.01 4.77 2.21
CA HIS A 136 -1.01 5.68 1.68
C HIS A 136 0.30 5.58 2.46
N PRO A 137 1.29 4.85 1.93
CA PRO A 137 2.52 4.55 2.66
C PRO A 137 3.32 5.75 3.14
N ALA A 138 3.36 6.82 2.35
CA ALA A 138 4.10 8.03 2.65
C ALA A 138 3.57 8.76 3.89
N ALA A 139 2.27 8.62 4.20
CA ALA A 139 1.68 9.20 5.41
C ALA A 139 2.24 8.53 6.67
N ILE A 140 2.42 7.21 6.64
CA ILE A 140 2.95 6.44 7.77
C ILE A 140 4.42 6.81 8.02
N GLY A 141 5.24 6.83 6.95
CA GLY A 141 6.64 7.25 7.05
C GLY A 141 6.79 8.68 7.58
N SER A 142 5.94 9.59 7.08
CA SER A 142 5.88 10.97 7.57
C SER A 142 5.54 11.03 9.06
N SER A 143 4.52 10.29 9.52
CA SER A 143 4.15 10.27 10.95
C SER A 143 5.24 9.68 11.84
N LEU A 144 5.95 8.65 11.38
CA LEU A 144 7.02 8.05 12.17
C LEU A 144 8.21 9.00 12.32
N ALA A 145 8.51 9.80 11.28
CA ALA A 145 9.54 10.83 11.34
C ALA A 145 9.32 11.79 12.53
N PHE A 146 8.07 12.12 12.85
CA PHE A 146 7.78 12.98 14.01
C PHE A 146 8.13 12.33 15.35
N ILE A 147 7.91 11.03 15.46
CA ILE A 147 8.25 10.27 16.66
C ILE A 147 9.77 10.11 16.77
N ILE A 148 10.46 9.84 15.67
CA ILE A 148 11.92 9.68 15.66
C ILE A 148 12.62 11.00 16.01
N TYR A 149 12.19 12.12 15.41
CA TYR A 149 12.84 13.43 15.58
C TYR A 149 12.29 14.26 16.76
N ASP A 150 11.49 13.67 17.64
CA ASP A 150 10.78 14.32 18.76
C ASP A 150 10.19 15.70 18.39
N ARG A 151 9.46 15.74 17.27
CA ARG A 151 8.91 16.99 16.74
C ARG A 151 7.58 17.30 17.41
N PRO A 152 7.32 18.58 17.74
CA PRO A 152 6.08 18.97 18.38
C PRO A 152 4.88 18.76 17.43
N PRO A 153 3.69 18.37 17.94
CA PRO A 153 2.54 17.98 17.12
C PRO A 153 2.00 19.11 16.23
N GLN A 154 2.30 20.37 16.55
CA GLN A 154 1.96 21.52 15.71
C GLN A 154 2.62 21.43 14.33
N VAL A 155 3.87 20.94 14.28
CA VAL A 155 4.62 20.79 13.03
C VAL A 155 4.01 19.68 12.16
N LEU A 156 3.39 18.67 12.78
CA LEU A 156 2.68 17.60 12.07
C LEU A 156 1.42 18.15 11.39
N GLY A 157 0.66 19.02 12.06
CA GLY A 157 -0.49 19.70 11.46
C GLY A 157 -0.11 20.62 10.30
N LEU A 158 1.02 21.34 10.42
CA LEU A 158 1.56 22.15 9.32
C LEU A 158 2.00 21.29 8.14
N LEU A 159 2.68 20.16 8.41
CA LEU A 159 3.08 19.23 7.36
C LEU A 159 1.87 18.64 6.64
N LEU A 160 0.84 18.23 7.39
CA LEU A 160 -0.44 17.76 6.83
C LEU A 160 -1.02 18.80 5.86
N LEU A 161 -1.12 20.06 6.30
CA LEU A 161 -1.64 21.15 5.47
C LEU A 161 -0.77 21.38 4.22
N ALA A 162 0.55 21.36 4.38
CA ALA A 162 1.49 21.54 3.27
C ALA A 162 1.36 20.41 2.23
N ILE A 163 1.25 19.16 2.66
CA ILE A 163 1.12 18.01 1.75
C ILE A 163 -0.22 18.04 1.02
N VAL A 164 -1.33 18.29 1.73
CA VAL A 164 -2.65 18.42 1.12
C VAL A 164 -2.66 19.58 0.12
N GLY A 165 -2.07 20.72 0.48
CA GLY A 165 -1.93 21.88 -0.40
C GLY A 165 -1.12 21.55 -1.66
N LEU A 166 0.07 20.96 -1.49
CA LEU A 166 0.94 20.54 -2.60
C LEU A 166 0.23 19.57 -3.54
N LEU A 167 -0.41 18.53 -3.00
CA LEU A 167 -1.13 17.54 -3.81
C LEU A 167 -2.31 18.17 -4.55
N THR A 168 -3.02 19.10 -3.92
CA THR A 168 -4.10 19.85 -4.56
C THR A 168 -3.57 20.68 -5.72
N VAL A 169 -2.46 21.40 -5.52
CA VAL A 169 -1.82 22.20 -6.57
C VAL A 169 -1.32 21.33 -7.72
N VAL A 170 -0.58 20.26 -7.42
CA VAL A 170 -0.07 19.31 -8.43
C VAL A 170 -1.23 18.70 -9.23
N LYS A 171 -2.31 18.32 -8.57
CA LYS A 171 -3.53 17.83 -9.24
C LYS A 171 -4.15 18.88 -10.13
N VAL A 172 -4.37 20.10 -9.64
CA VAL A 172 -4.93 21.21 -10.43
C VAL A 172 -4.06 21.47 -11.67
N LEU A 173 -2.73 21.51 -11.52
CA LEU A 173 -1.80 21.67 -12.64
C LEU A 173 -1.89 20.50 -13.62
N ALA A 174 -1.98 19.26 -13.13
CA ALA A 174 -2.16 18.10 -13.99
C ALA A 174 -3.47 18.17 -14.80
N TYR A 175 -4.56 18.65 -14.19
CA TYR A 175 -5.84 18.90 -14.89
C TYR A 175 -5.77 20.04 -15.92
N ILE A 176 -4.90 21.03 -15.72
CA ILE A 176 -4.69 22.12 -16.69
C ILE A 176 -3.82 21.63 -17.85
N TYR A 177 -2.80 20.82 -17.57
CA TYR A 177 -1.79 20.41 -18.54
C TYR A 177 -2.21 19.19 -19.38
N LEU A 178 -2.95 18.24 -18.80
CA LEU A 178 -3.45 17.07 -19.51
C LEU A 178 -4.81 17.40 -20.13
N GLU A 179 -4.84 17.70 -21.43
CA GLU A 179 -6.06 18.10 -22.17
C GLU A 179 -7.21 17.08 -22.07
N ASP A 180 -6.91 15.81 -21.80
CA ASP A 180 -7.91 14.73 -21.64
C ASP A 180 -8.69 14.79 -20.31
N LEU A 181 -8.23 15.56 -19.32
CA LEU A 181 -8.84 15.68 -18.00
C LEU A 181 -9.71 16.94 -17.90
N THR A 182 -10.97 16.84 -18.35
CA THR A 182 -11.94 17.94 -18.20
C THR A 182 -12.10 18.38 -16.74
N PHE A 183 -11.83 19.66 -16.46
CA PHE A 183 -11.91 20.29 -15.12
C PHE A 183 -13.27 20.09 -14.42
N ARG A 184 -14.35 19.91 -15.21
CA ARG A 184 -15.70 19.56 -14.71
C ARG A 184 -15.74 18.26 -13.89
N LYS A 185 -14.78 17.35 -14.06
CA LYS A 185 -14.70 16.08 -13.31
C LYS A 185 -13.91 16.18 -12.00
N PHE A 186 -13.18 17.28 -11.74
CA PHE A 186 -12.40 17.46 -10.51
C PHE A 186 -13.19 17.18 -9.20
N PRO A 187 -14.41 17.72 -8.98
CA PRO A 187 -15.16 17.42 -7.76
C PRO A 187 -15.59 15.95 -7.64
N ARG A 188 -15.60 15.20 -8.75
CA ARG A 188 -15.89 13.75 -8.72
C ARG A 188 -14.73 12.95 -8.13
N GLU A 189 -13.51 13.47 -8.09
CA GLU A 189 -12.38 12.78 -7.45
C GLU A 189 -12.55 12.61 -5.94
N PHE A 190 -13.38 13.44 -5.31
CA PHE A 190 -13.75 13.31 -3.90
C PHE A 190 -14.83 12.23 -3.66
N ARG A 191 -15.52 11.77 -4.72
CA ARG A 191 -16.55 10.73 -4.63
C ARG A 191 -15.94 9.34 -4.70
N ARG A 192 -16.56 8.38 -3.98
CA ARG A 192 -16.06 7.00 -3.83
C ARG A 192 -16.05 6.22 -5.13
N ASP A 193 -16.93 6.58 -6.06
CA ASP A 193 -17.23 5.74 -7.23
C ASP A 193 -16.32 6.03 -8.43
N TYR A 194 -15.55 7.14 -8.39
CA TYR A 194 -14.79 7.62 -9.53
C TYR A 194 -13.63 6.69 -9.94
N TYR A 195 -12.87 6.17 -8.97
CA TYR A 195 -11.70 5.31 -9.25
C TYR A 195 -12.04 3.81 -9.36
N GLY A 196 -13.29 3.41 -9.14
CA GLY A 196 -13.71 2.00 -9.08
C GLY A 196 -14.11 1.40 -10.44
N GLN A 197 -14.52 2.22 -11.41
CA GLN A 197 -15.10 1.74 -12.67
C GLN A 197 -14.12 1.66 -13.83
N GLU A 198 -13.02 2.42 -13.83
CA GLU A 198 -12.14 2.54 -15.00
C GLU A 198 -11.21 1.33 -15.23
N MET A 199 -11.07 0.42 -14.25
CA MET A 199 -10.24 -0.80 -14.35
C MET A 199 -11.01 -2.06 -14.80
N LEU A 200 -12.35 -2.05 -14.80
CA LEU A 200 -13.15 -3.21 -15.22
C LEU A 200 -13.21 -3.40 -16.75
N VAL A 201 -12.59 -2.50 -17.52
CA VAL A 201 -12.76 -2.43 -18.99
C VAL A 201 -11.61 -3.10 -19.78
N THR A 202 -10.55 -3.58 -19.13
CA THR A 202 -9.39 -4.13 -19.86
C THR A 202 -9.10 -5.56 -19.42
N ILE A 203 -9.85 -6.52 -19.98
CA ILE A 203 -9.44 -7.85 -20.48
C ILE A 203 -10.75 -8.47 -20.99
N THR A 204 -11.19 -8.04 -22.17
CA THR A 204 -11.96 -8.93 -23.03
C THR A 204 -10.94 -9.45 -24.02
N GLU A 205 -10.33 -10.59 -23.72
CA GLU A 205 -9.54 -11.33 -24.70
C GLU A 205 -10.47 -11.65 -25.87
N ASP A 206 -10.23 -10.97 -26.99
CA ASP A 206 -10.87 -11.22 -28.27
C ASP A 206 -10.39 -12.60 -28.75
N SER A 207 -11.02 -13.64 -28.20
CA SER A 207 -10.78 -15.04 -28.50
C SER A 207 -11.44 -15.36 -29.85
N LYS A 208 -10.90 -14.74 -30.91
CA LYS A 208 -11.07 -15.21 -32.28
C LYS A 208 -10.36 -16.56 -32.40
N SER A 209 -11.11 -17.62 -32.15
CA SER A 209 -10.76 -18.97 -32.57
C SER A 209 -10.38 -18.94 -34.06
N PRO A 210 -9.22 -19.49 -34.46
CA PRO A 210 -8.97 -19.73 -35.87
C PRO A 210 -9.99 -20.77 -36.34
N GLN A 211 -10.90 -20.37 -37.21
CA GLN A 211 -11.72 -21.27 -38.00
C GLN A 211 -10.76 -22.22 -38.73
N HIS A 212 -10.71 -23.47 -38.28
CA HIS A 212 -10.17 -24.55 -39.08
C HIS A 212 -11.01 -24.64 -40.37
N ALA A 213 -10.41 -24.19 -41.46
CA ALA A 213 -10.86 -24.48 -42.80
C ALA A 213 -10.74 -25.99 -43.02
N ASN A 214 -11.85 -26.71 -42.84
CA ASN A 214 -11.99 -28.06 -43.37
C ASN A 214 -12.47 -27.97 -44.81
N THR A 215 -11.52 -27.97 -45.72
CA THR A 215 -11.67 -28.45 -47.09
C THR A 215 -12.10 -29.91 -47.05
N SER A 216 -13.38 -30.18 -47.26
CA SER A 216 -13.86 -31.50 -47.68
C SER A 216 -14.08 -31.45 -49.18
N ALA A 217 -13.09 -31.97 -49.91
CA ALA A 217 -13.21 -32.40 -51.29
C ALA A 217 -13.68 -33.86 -51.27
N ALA A 218 -14.93 -34.11 -51.66
CA ALA A 218 -15.43 -35.40 -52.14
C ALA A 218 -16.89 -35.21 -52.58
N ASP A 219 -17.12 -35.03 -53.87
CA ASP A 219 -18.26 -35.64 -54.60
C ASP A 219 -18.35 -35.05 -56.02
N SER A 220 -17.81 -35.79 -56.99
CA SER A 220 -18.28 -35.83 -58.39
C SER A 220 -17.48 -36.89 -59.16
N LEU A 221 -17.88 -38.14 -58.98
CA LEU A 221 -17.70 -39.21 -59.96
C LEU A 221 -19.07 -39.84 -60.18
N GLU A 222 -19.85 -39.24 -61.09
CA GLU A 222 -20.78 -39.92 -62.01
C GLU A 222 -20.85 -39.10 -63.31
#